data_AF-A0A9X7T3E9-F1
#
_entry.id   AF-A0A9X7T3E9-F1
#
_cell.length_a   1.000
_cell.length_b   1.000
_cell.length_c   1.000
_cell.angle_alpha   90.00
_cell.angle_beta   90.00
_cell.angle_gamma   90.00
#
_symmetry.space_group_name_H-M   'P 1'
#
loop_
_entity.id
_entity.type
_entity.pdbx_description
1 polymer ?
#
loop_
_entity_poly.entity_id
_entity_poly.type
_entity_poly.pdbx_seq_one_letter_code
_entity_poly.pdbx_strand_id
1 'polypeptide(L)'
;MNPYTLDDSLLQQFKQAVFDHDDFLINAYCDFNGENRWNLICSAKDWLSVSVNGLPYIDLNHEIDDVRSLNVAQLIMTYDIVVESVKKLLQVFDLEHLLKGDNSIFNKPVPDDRYFKQIRACFAAHPVDFDSTDGVKVKVKGSNQKPERYLASWSSDVGGNADYSVYLYSNKPGSDPIPFLMNFAQIHAYTAYSTTRVQ
;
A
#
# COMPACT_ATOMS: atom_id res chain seq x y z
N MET A 1 15.83 -0.22 14.16
CA MET A 1 15.34 0.98 13.45
C MET A 1 15.02 0.58 12.01
N ASN A 2 13.84 0.98 11.52
CA ASN A 2 13.41 0.70 10.16
C ASN A 2 14.28 1.47 9.15
N PRO A 3 14.98 0.81 8.20
CA PRO A 3 15.72 1.52 7.16
C PRO A 3 14.83 2.02 6.01
N TYR A 4 13.58 1.57 5.94
CA TYR A 4 12.63 1.89 4.87
C TYR A 4 11.74 3.08 5.24
N THR A 5 12.36 4.22 5.52
CA THR A 5 11.69 5.48 5.88
C THR A 5 11.51 6.39 4.66
N LEU A 6 10.48 7.23 4.67
CA LEU A 6 10.25 8.22 3.61
C LEU A 6 10.93 9.56 3.97
N ASP A 7 11.21 10.37 2.94
CA ASP A 7 11.76 11.71 3.10
C ASP A 7 10.75 12.63 3.83
N ASP A 8 11.07 13.00 5.07
CA ASP A 8 10.22 13.85 5.90
C ASP A 8 10.22 15.30 5.45
N SER A 9 11.23 15.73 4.69
CA SER A 9 11.31 17.10 4.16
C SER A 9 10.17 17.40 3.19
N LEU A 10 9.73 16.41 2.40
CA LEU A 10 8.57 16.54 1.51
C LEU A 10 7.26 16.73 2.30
N LEU A 11 7.12 16.01 3.43
CA LEU A 11 5.98 16.21 4.33
C LEU A 11 5.99 17.62 4.92
N GLN A 12 7.14 18.10 5.38
CA GLN A 12 7.23 19.45 5.95
C GLN A 12 6.92 20.52 4.90
N GLN A 13 7.44 20.39 3.68
CA GLN A 13 7.13 21.29 2.56
C GLN A 13 5.63 21.31 2.26
N PHE A 14 4.99 20.14 2.17
CA PHE A 14 3.55 20.06 1.96
C PHE A 14 2.76 20.72 3.10
N LYS A 15 3.11 20.43 4.36
CA LYS A 15 2.44 21.03 5.54
C LYS A 15 2.59 22.54 5.55
N GLN A 16 3.77 23.05 5.20
CA GLN A 16 4.05 24.48 5.11
C GLN A 16 3.24 25.12 3.98
N ALA A 17 3.21 24.52 2.78
CA ALA A 17 2.44 25.03 1.66
C ALA A 17 0.92 25.08 1.94
N VAL A 18 0.38 24.08 2.66
CA VAL A 18 -1.02 24.11 3.10
C VAL A 18 -1.27 25.22 4.12
N PHE A 19 -0.32 25.44 5.05
CA PHE A 19 -0.43 26.50 6.06
C PHE A 19 -0.34 27.90 5.46
N ASP A 20 0.63 28.14 4.57
CA ASP A 20 0.86 29.44 3.93
C ASP A 20 -0.29 29.88 3.00
N HIS A 21 -1.16 28.94 2.62
CA HIS A 21 -2.24 29.14 1.66
C HIS A 21 -3.60 28.63 2.16
N ASP A 22 -3.78 28.45 3.47
CA ASP A 22 -4.99 27.86 4.03
C ASP A 22 -6.25 28.67 3.70
N ASP A 23 -6.20 30.00 3.78
CA ASP A 23 -7.28 30.90 3.38
C ASP A 23 -7.75 30.64 1.96
N PHE A 24 -6.81 30.51 1.00
CA PHE A 24 -7.14 30.21 -0.39
C PHE A 24 -7.70 28.79 -0.53
N LEU A 25 -7.04 27.81 0.08
CA LEU A 25 -7.44 26.40 -0.02
C LEU A 25 -8.82 26.15 0.57
N ILE A 26 -9.14 26.75 1.71
CA ILE A 26 -10.47 26.69 2.33
C ILE A 26 -11.49 27.29 1.37
N ASN A 27 -11.27 28.51 0.90
CA ASN A 27 -12.24 29.19 0.04
C ASN A 27 -12.45 28.47 -1.30
N ALA A 28 -11.39 27.91 -1.89
CA ALA A 28 -11.45 27.21 -3.17
C ALA A 28 -12.02 25.78 -3.06
N TYR A 29 -11.80 25.08 -1.94
CA TYR A 29 -12.08 23.65 -1.82
C TYR A 29 -13.10 23.28 -0.73
N CYS A 30 -13.66 24.22 0.04
CA CYS A 30 -14.72 23.90 1.01
C CYS A 30 -16.04 23.46 0.34
N ASP A 31 -16.31 23.96 -0.86
CA ASP A 31 -17.40 23.54 -1.74
C ASP A 31 -16.93 23.58 -3.21
N PHE A 32 -16.28 22.50 -3.65
CA PHE A 32 -15.85 22.33 -5.03
C PHE A 32 -16.83 21.41 -5.75
N ASN A 33 -17.72 22.00 -6.56
CA ASN A 33 -18.78 21.28 -7.29
C ASN A 33 -19.70 20.44 -6.38
N GLY A 34 -20.03 20.93 -5.17
CA GLY A 34 -20.89 20.22 -4.21
C GLY A 34 -20.14 19.23 -3.32
N GLU A 35 -18.81 19.16 -3.42
CA GLU A 35 -17.96 18.30 -2.60
C GLU A 35 -16.99 19.12 -1.75
N ASN A 36 -16.86 18.77 -0.47
CA ASN A 36 -15.87 19.38 0.42
C ASN A 36 -14.51 18.69 0.25
N ARG A 37 -13.70 19.22 -0.67
CA ARG A 37 -12.32 18.76 -0.93
C ARG A 37 -11.32 19.26 0.11
N TRP A 38 -11.62 20.35 0.83
CA TRP A 38 -10.79 20.85 1.93
C TRP A 38 -10.62 19.81 3.05
N ASN A 39 -11.70 19.13 3.44
CA ASN A 39 -11.64 18.06 4.44
C ASN A 39 -10.75 16.88 3.98
N LEU A 40 -10.73 16.58 2.68
CA LEU A 40 -9.84 15.58 2.11
C LEU A 40 -8.37 16.03 2.22
N ILE A 41 -8.06 17.29 1.90
CA ILE A 41 -6.71 17.85 2.05
C ILE A 41 -6.25 17.73 3.51
N CYS A 42 -7.10 18.11 4.47
CA CYS A 42 -6.81 18.01 5.90
C CYS A 42 -6.55 16.56 6.32
N SER A 43 -7.44 15.63 5.92
CA SER A 43 -7.31 14.22 6.27
C SER A 43 -6.04 13.60 5.68
N ALA A 44 -5.72 13.88 4.42
CA ALA A 44 -4.49 13.40 3.79
C ALA A 44 -3.25 13.96 4.49
N LYS A 45 -3.24 15.24 4.87
CA LYS A 45 -2.15 15.85 5.66
C LYS A 45 -1.91 15.14 6.99
N ASP A 46 -2.99 14.86 7.72
CA ASP A 46 -2.90 14.22 9.03
C ASP A 46 -2.38 12.77 8.90
N TRP A 47 -2.92 12.00 7.95
CA TRP A 47 -2.49 10.62 7.72
C TRP A 47 -1.07 10.50 7.15
N LEU A 48 -0.63 11.44 6.31
CA LEU A 48 0.78 11.54 5.91
C LEU A 48 1.67 11.87 7.11
N SER A 49 1.23 12.76 8.00
CA SER A 49 1.98 13.08 9.22
C SER A 49 2.11 11.87 10.15
N VAL A 50 1.04 11.10 10.35
CA VAL A 50 1.10 9.85 11.14
C VAL A 50 2.04 8.84 10.48
N SER A 51 1.89 8.65 9.17
CA SER A 51 2.61 7.59 8.45
C SER A 51 4.11 7.87 8.37
N VAL A 52 4.51 9.04 7.88
CA VAL A 52 5.93 9.39 7.68
C VAL A 52 6.68 9.43 9.00
N ASN A 53 6.09 10.04 10.04
CA ASN A 53 6.73 10.12 11.35
C ASN A 53 6.66 8.80 12.13
N GLY A 54 5.70 7.92 11.81
CA GLY A 54 5.54 6.61 12.44
C GLY A 54 6.47 5.54 11.87
N LEU A 55 6.81 5.61 10.58
CA LEU A 55 7.65 4.63 9.89
C LEU A 55 8.98 4.27 10.59
N PRO A 56 9.76 5.23 11.14
CA PRO A 56 11.03 4.93 11.81
C PRO A 56 10.90 3.98 13.01
N TYR A 57 9.71 3.94 13.64
CA TYR A 57 9.43 3.21 14.87
C TYR A 57 8.92 1.77 14.64
N ILE A 58 8.72 1.35 13.39
CA ILE A 58 8.35 -0.02 13.07
C ILE A 58 9.59 -0.92 13.25
N ASP A 59 9.51 -1.95 14.10
CA ASP A 59 10.64 -2.84 14.38
C ASP A 59 10.62 -4.11 13.52
N LEU A 60 11.22 -4.04 12.33
CA LEU A 60 11.29 -5.18 11.42
C LEU A 60 12.23 -6.30 11.88
N ASN A 61 13.01 -6.10 12.95
CA ASN A 61 13.97 -7.09 13.47
C ASN A 61 13.60 -7.59 14.86
N HIS A 62 12.33 -7.47 15.24
CA HIS A 62 11.86 -7.90 16.56
C HIS A 62 12.10 -9.41 16.76
N GLU A 63 12.58 -9.79 17.95
CA GLU A 63 12.98 -11.17 18.26
C GLU A 63 11.82 -12.17 18.23
N ILE A 64 10.62 -11.71 18.57
CA ILE A 64 9.38 -12.52 18.50
C ILE A 64 8.79 -12.43 17.09
N ASP A 65 8.69 -13.57 16.41
CA ASP A 65 8.18 -13.70 15.04
C ASP A 65 6.77 -13.15 14.85
N ASP A 66 5.87 -13.33 15.83
CA ASP A 66 4.48 -12.83 15.75
C ASP A 66 4.47 -11.31 15.72
N VAL A 67 5.30 -10.69 16.56
CA VAL A 67 5.46 -9.24 16.61
C VAL A 67 6.12 -8.74 15.33
N ARG A 68 7.15 -9.44 14.82
CA ARG A 68 7.81 -9.11 13.56
C ARG A 68 6.83 -9.16 12.38
N SER A 69 5.95 -10.15 12.34
CA SER A 69 4.88 -10.27 11.35
C SER A 69 3.86 -9.14 11.44
N LEU A 70 3.45 -8.76 12.66
CA LEU A 70 2.59 -7.59 12.87
C LEU A 70 3.28 -6.29 12.43
N ASN A 71 4.59 -6.16 12.66
CA ASN A 71 5.37 -5.01 12.20
C ASN A 71 5.46 -4.95 10.67
N VAL A 72 5.56 -6.10 9.99
CA VAL A 72 5.47 -6.16 8.52
C VAL A 72 4.10 -5.75 8.02
N ALA A 73 3.02 -6.23 8.64
CA ALA A 73 1.66 -5.81 8.31
C ALA A 73 1.50 -4.29 8.52
N GLN A 74 2.03 -3.75 9.62
CA GLN A 74 2.02 -2.32 9.92
C GLN A 74 2.79 -1.51 8.86
N LEU A 75 3.95 -1.98 8.40
CA LEU A 75 4.73 -1.33 7.33
C LEU A 75 3.90 -1.22 6.04
N ILE A 76 3.32 -2.34 5.60
CA ILE A 76 2.53 -2.41 4.37
C ILE A 76 1.30 -1.50 4.44
N MET A 77 0.59 -1.51 5.57
CA MET A 77 -0.58 -0.64 5.76
C MET A 77 -0.18 0.83 5.85
N THR A 78 0.95 1.14 6.47
CA THR A 78 1.47 2.52 6.54
C THR A 78 1.81 3.04 5.15
N TYR A 79 2.41 2.20 4.29
CA TYR A 79 2.64 2.53 2.89
C TYR A 79 1.35 2.68 2.07
N ASP A 80 0.34 1.83 2.32
CA ASP A 80 -0.97 1.96 1.68
C ASP A 80 -1.63 3.31 2.02
N ILE A 81 -1.56 3.72 3.29
CA ILE A 81 -2.07 5.03 3.75
C ILE A 81 -1.36 6.18 3.03
N VAL A 82 -0.03 6.13 2.90
CA VAL A 82 0.75 7.16 2.17
C VAL A 82 0.29 7.23 0.71
N VAL A 83 0.23 6.08 0.04
CA VAL A 83 -0.12 6.00 -1.39
C VAL A 83 -1.56 6.47 -1.64
N GLU A 84 -2.52 6.07 -0.81
CA GLU A 84 -3.90 6.55 -0.92
C GLU A 84 -4.00 8.05 -0.66
N SER A 85 -3.30 8.56 0.36
CA SER A 85 -3.29 9.99 0.70
C SER A 85 -2.76 10.82 -0.46
N VAL A 86 -1.63 10.42 -1.07
CA VAL A 86 -1.07 11.12 -2.23
C VAL A 86 -1.99 11.01 -3.45
N LYS A 87 -2.54 9.84 -3.76
CA LYS A 87 -3.50 9.68 -4.87
C LYS A 87 -4.72 10.57 -4.71
N LYS A 88 -5.21 10.73 -3.49
CA LYS A 88 -6.34 11.61 -3.19
C LYS A 88 -5.98 13.08 -3.33
N LEU A 89 -4.80 13.49 -2.89
CA LEU A 89 -4.30 14.85 -3.11
C LEU A 89 -4.13 15.17 -4.60
N LEU A 90 -3.53 14.26 -5.38
CA LEU A 90 -3.41 14.42 -6.83
C LEU A 90 -4.79 14.58 -7.50
N GLN A 91 -5.80 13.81 -7.07
CA GLN A 91 -7.18 13.96 -7.55
C GLN A 91 -7.79 15.33 -7.19
N VAL A 92 -7.52 15.85 -6.00
CA VAL A 92 -8.05 17.16 -5.59
C VAL A 92 -7.47 18.29 -6.44
N PHE A 93 -6.19 18.20 -6.77
CA PHE A 93 -5.46 19.20 -7.54
C PHE A 93 -5.42 18.92 -9.06
N ASP A 94 -6.22 17.96 -9.55
CA ASP A 94 -6.28 17.54 -10.95
C ASP A 94 -4.90 17.20 -11.56
N LEU A 95 -4.04 16.57 -10.76
CA LEU A 95 -2.71 16.10 -11.14
C LEU A 95 -2.71 14.61 -11.53
N GLU A 96 -1.83 14.23 -12.45
CA GLU A 96 -1.75 12.86 -12.95
C GLU A 96 -1.01 11.91 -11.98
N HIS A 97 -1.56 10.71 -11.79
CA HIS A 97 -0.90 9.62 -11.05
C HIS A 97 0.09 8.89 -11.97
N LEU A 98 1.39 9.07 -11.73
CA LEU A 98 2.46 8.56 -12.60
C LEU A 98 2.48 7.03 -12.75
N LEU A 99 2.17 6.29 -11.70
CA LEU A 99 2.22 4.82 -11.73
C LEU A 99 0.96 4.19 -12.32
N LYS A 100 0.08 4.98 -12.94
CA LYS A 100 -1.17 4.47 -13.51
C LYS A 100 -0.86 3.52 -14.67
N GLY A 101 -0.93 2.22 -14.39
CA GLY A 101 -0.66 1.17 -15.38
C GLY A 101 0.80 0.77 -15.52
N ASP A 102 1.70 1.40 -14.75
CA ASP A 102 3.12 1.01 -14.66
C ASP A 102 3.24 -0.36 -13.99
N ASN A 103 4.25 -1.14 -14.37
CA ASN A 103 4.59 -2.44 -13.79
C ASN A 103 6.11 -2.65 -13.62
N SER A 104 6.90 -1.57 -13.70
CA SER A 104 8.37 -1.59 -13.72
C SER A 104 9.00 -1.82 -12.35
N ILE A 105 8.28 -1.55 -11.26
CA ILE A 105 8.83 -1.66 -9.90
C ILE A 105 8.81 -3.12 -9.44
N PHE A 106 7.65 -3.78 -9.55
CA PHE A 106 7.52 -5.17 -9.15
C PHE A 106 7.87 -6.16 -10.27
N ASN A 107 7.91 -5.69 -11.52
CA ASN A 107 8.20 -6.50 -12.71
C ASN A 107 7.25 -7.69 -12.83
N LYS A 108 5.95 -7.41 -12.70
CA LYS A 108 4.87 -8.41 -12.77
C LYS A 108 3.99 -8.21 -14.01
N PRO A 109 3.25 -9.24 -14.44
CA PRO A 109 2.30 -9.12 -15.56
C PRO A 109 1.10 -8.21 -15.27
N VAL A 110 0.96 -7.68 -14.06
CA VAL A 110 -0.09 -6.75 -13.64
C VAL A 110 0.52 -5.41 -13.25
N PRO A 111 -0.25 -4.30 -13.31
CA PRO A 111 0.22 -3.01 -12.84
C PRO A 111 0.66 -3.04 -11.38
N ASP A 112 1.66 -2.23 -11.02
CA ASP A 112 2.25 -2.15 -9.70
C ASP A 112 1.20 -1.82 -8.63
N ASP A 113 0.28 -0.90 -8.93
CA ASP A 113 -0.90 -0.59 -8.11
C ASP A 113 -1.75 -1.83 -7.77
N ARG A 114 -1.86 -2.77 -8.71
CA ARG A 114 -2.62 -4.01 -8.54
C ARG A 114 -1.80 -5.05 -7.78
N TYR A 115 -0.51 -5.15 -8.07
CA TYR A 115 0.37 -6.07 -7.36
C TYR A 115 0.54 -5.66 -5.89
N PHE A 116 0.68 -4.36 -5.59
CA PHE A 116 0.74 -3.88 -4.21
C PHE A 116 -0.55 -4.20 -3.43
N LYS A 117 -1.72 -4.09 -4.07
CA LYS A 117 -2.99 -4.54 -3.46
C LYS A 117 -2.99 -6.04 -3.14
N GLN A 118 -2.35 -6.86 -3.99
CA GLN A 118 -2.18 -8.28 -3.73
C GLN A 118 -1.26 -8.51 -2.53
N ILE A 119 -0.11 -7.83 -2.45
CA ILE A 119 0.79 -7.87 -1.28
C ILE A 119 0.00 -7.53 -0.01
N ARG A 120 -0.75 -6.43 -0.02
CA ARG A 120 -1.58 -6.00 1.11
C ARG A 120 -2.62 -7.05 1.50
N ALA A 121 -3.25 -7.72 0.54
CA ALA A 121 -4.18 -8.79 0.81
C ALA A 121 -3.50 -9.98 1.49
N CYS A 122 -2.34 -10.43 0.96
CA CYS A 122 -1.62 -11.59 1.45
C CYS A 122 -1.01 -11.40 2.85
N PHE A 123 -0.48 -10.22 3.15
CA PHE A 123 0.31 -9.99 4.37
C PHE A 123 -0.41 -9.22 5.48
N ALA A 124 -1.56 -8.58 5.20
CA ALA A 124 -2.18 -7.69 6.18
C ALA A 124 -3.71 -7.67 6.14
N ALA A 125 -4.31 -7.10 5.10
CA ALA A 125 -5.71 -6.68 5.11
C ALA A 125 -6.71 -7.83 4.95
N HIS A 126 -6.36 -8.85 4.17
CA HIS A 126 -7.28 -9.94 3.81
C HIS A 126 -6.60 -11.32 3.79
N PRO A 127 -5.70 -11.67 4.73
CA PRO A 127 -4.87 -12.87 4.61
C PRO A 127 -5.69 -14.15 4.58
N VAL A 128 -6.96 -14.16 5.00
CA VAL A 128 -7.79 -15.37 5.03
C VAL A 128 -8.83 -15.44 3.91
N ASP A 129 -8.92 -14.45 3.02
CA ASP A 129 -9.96 -14.44 1.99
C ASP A 129 -9.68 -13.51 0.77
N PHE A 130 -9.02 -14.02 -0.27
CA PHE A 130 -8.73 -13.27 -1.51
C PHE A 130 -8.87 -14.11 -2.79
N ASP A 131 -9.00 -13.46 -3.95
CA ASP A 131 -9.40 -14.07 -5.24
C ASP A 131 -8.26 -14.24 -6.27
N SER A 132 -7.00 -14.10 -5.86
CA SER A 132 -5.86 -14.15 -6.78
C SER A 132 -4.57 -14.56 -6.08
N THR A 133 -3.62 -15.12 -6.82
CA THR A 133 -2.27 -15.43 -6.32
C THR A 133 -1.22 -14.40 -6.73
N ASP A 134 -1.52 -13.59 -7.75
CA ASP A 134 -0.57 -12.67 -8.40
C ASP A 134 -1.19 -11.29 -8.71
N GLY A 135 -2.42 -11.06 -8.28
CA GLY A 135 -3.22 -9.87 -8.57
C GLY A 135 -4.04 -9.98 -9.86
N VAL A 136 -3.92 -11.04 -10.67
CA VAL A 136 -4.81 -11.31 -11.80
C VAL A 136 -6.13 -11.88 -11.29
N LYS A 137 -7.22 -11.12 -11.42
CA LYS A 137 -8.57 -11.63 -11.13
C LYS A 137 -9.02 -12.57 -12.25
N VAL A 138 -9.23 -13.85 -11.91
CA VAL A 138 -9.85 -14.80 -12.84
C VAL A 138 -11.36 -14.55 -12.86
N LYS A 139 -11.90 -14.09 -13.99
CA LYS A 139 -13.34 -13.97 -14.18
C LYS A 139 -13.94 -15.37 -14.37
N VAL A 140 -14.58 -15.90 -13.33
CA VAL A 140 -15.38 -17.12 -13.47
C VAL A 140 -16.66 -16.79 -14.21
N LYS A 141 -16.73 -17.10 -15.51
CA LYS A 141 -17.98 -17.02 -16.29
C LYS A 141 -18.69 -18.38 -16.27
N GLY A 142 -19.91 -18.41 -15.73
CA GLY A 142 -20.90 -19.43 -16.08
C GLY A 142 -20.77 -20.81 -15.43
N SER A 143 -19.99 -20.99 -14.35
CA SER A 143 -19.96 -22.26 -13.61
C SER A 143 -20.74 -22.20 -12.30
N ASN A 144 -21.57 -23.21 -12.01
CA ASN A 144 -22.17 -23.45 -10.68
C ASN A 144 -21.13 -23.84 -9.60
N GLN A 145 -19.83 -23.73 -9.90
CA GLN A 145 -18.75 -24.02 -8.96
C GLN A 145 -18.46 -22.80 -8.09
N LYS A 146 -18.19 -23.02 -6.80
CA LYS A 146 -17.71 -21.97 -5.91
C LYS A 146 -16.42 -21.37 -6.50
N PRO A 147 -16.24 -20.03 -6.47
CA PRO A 147 -15.01 -19.41 -6.94
C PRO A 147 -13.83 -19.90 -6.11
N GLU A 148 -12.68 -20.02 -6.76
CA GLU A 148 -11.43 -20.29 -6.05
C GLU A 148 -11.08 -19.12 -5.16
N ARG A 149 -10.72 -19.43 -3.92
CA ARG A 149 -10.30 -18.46 -2.89
C ARG A 149 -9.00 -18.94 -2.30
N TYR A 150 -8.18 -17.97 -1.89
CA TYR A 150 -6.88 -18.20 -1.33
C TYR A 150 -6.80 -17.68 0.11
N LEU A 151 -5.99 -18.36 0.91
CA LEU A 151 -5.67 -18.02 2.28
C LEU A 151 -4.15 -18.03 2.42
N ALA A 152 -3.58 -16.99 3.00
CA ALA A 152 -2.16 -16.86 3.28
C ALA A 152 -1.84 -17.51 4.63
N SER A 153 -0.68 -18.15 4.69
CA SER A 153 -0.06 -18.59 5.93
C SER A 153 0.36 -17.40 6.80
N TRP A 154 0.86 -17.72 7.98
CA TRP A 154 1.69 -16.78 8.72
C TRP A 154 2.87 -16.32 7.87
N SER A 155 3.20 -15.03 7.99
CA SER A 155 4.28 -14.38 7.27
C SER A 155 5.61 -14.63 7.94
N SER A 156 6.65 -14.99 7.21
CA SER A 156 7.98 -15.26 7.77
C SER A 156 9.11 -14.76 6.88
N ASP A 157 10.23 -14.40 7.52
CA ASP A 157 11.53 -14.16 6.91
C ASP A 157 12.28 -15.47 6.57
N VAL A 158 11.69 -16.61 6.89
CA VAL A 158 12.22 -17.94 6.58
C VAL A 158 11.61 -18.46 5.28
N GLY A 159 12.44 -18.97 4.36
CA GLY A 159 11.96 -19.79 3.24
C GLY A 159 12.14 -19.27 1.81
N GLY A 160 13.02 -18.28 1.55
CA GLY A 160 13.30 -17.85 0.18
C GLY A 160 14.40 -16.79 0.04
N ASN A 161 14.62 -16.32 -1.20
CA ASN A 161 15.54 -15.22 -1.54
C ASN A 161 14.91 -13.82 -1.35
N ALA A 162 13.87 -13.71 -0.52
CA ALA A 162 13.13 -12.47 -0.30
C ALA A 162 13.10 -12.13 1.19
N ASP A 163 12.84 -10.88 1.52
CA ASP A 163 12.81 -10.42 2.91
C ASP A 163 11.71 -11.12 3.71
N TYR A 164 10.53 -11.32 3.11
CA TYR A 164 9.38 -11.95 3.75
C TYR A 164 8.56 -12.79 2.75
N SER A 165 7.88 -13.82 3.25
CA SER A 165 7.07 -14.73 2.45
C SER A 165 5.83 -15.23 3.17
N VAL A 166 4.84 -15.67 2.40
CA VAL A 166 3.70 -16.47 2.84
C VAL A 166 3.47 -17.62 1.86
N TYR A 167 2.84 -18.69 2.31
CA TYR A 167 2.24 -19.69 1.43
C TYR A 167 0.77 -19.36 1.20
N LEU A 168 0.33 -19.41 -0.04
CA LEU A 168 -1.06 -19.27 -0.43
C LEU A 168 -1.69 -20.65 -0.56
N TYR A 169 -2.67 -20.93 0.28
CA TYR A 169 -3.48 -22.14 0.28
C TYR A 169 -4.74 -21.92 -0.55
N SER A 170 -5.02 -22.80 -1.51
CA SER A 170 -6.30 -22.80 -2.23
C SER A 170 -7.38 -23.47 -1.38
N ASN A 171 -8.62 -22.96 -1.48
CA ASN A 171 -9.80 -23.63 -0.93
C ASN A 171 -10.20 -24.91 -1.70
N LYS A 172 -9.50 -25.25 -2.80
CA LYS A 172 -9.70 -26.50 -3.55
C LYS A 172 -8.86 -27.65 -2.96
N PRO A 173 -9.48 -28.79 -2.63
CA PRO A 173 -8.77 -29.96 -2.11
C PRO A 173 -7.65 -30.44 -3.04
N GLY A 174 -6.50 -30.82 -2.46
CA GLY A 174 -5.36 -31.39 -3.20
C GLY A 174 -4.49 -30.38 -3.94
N SER A 175 -4.72 -29.07 -3.77
CA SER A 175 -3.86 -28.03 -4.34
C SER A 175 -2.60 -27.85 -3.51
N ASP A 176 -1.45 -27.77 -4.18
CA ASP A 176 -0.18 -27.48 -3.51
C ASP A 176 -0.12 -26.02 -3.04
N PRO A 177 0.51 -25.73 -1.89
CA PRO A 177 0.75 -24.36 -1.44
C PRO A 177 1.63 -23.58 -2.42
N ILE A 178 1.25 -22.33 -2.70
CA ILE A 178 1.99 -21.46 -3.63
C ILE A 178 2.82 -20.46 -2.82
N PRO A 179 4.16 -20.42 -2.95
CA PRO A 179 4.96 -19.41 -2.27
C PRO A 179 4.72 -18.03 -2.88
N PHE A 180 4.47 -17.04 -2.02
CA PHE A 180 4.37 -15.63 -2.38
C PHE A 180 5.46 -14.85 -1.64
N LEU A 181 6.31 -14.17 -2.41
CA LEU A 181 7.51 -13.51 -1.92
C LEU A 181 7.37 -11.99 -1.98
N MET A 182 7.90 -11.30 -0.97
CA MET A 182 7.90 -9.84 -0.86
C MET A 182 9.29 -9.33 -0.44
N ASN A 183 9.75 -8.28 -1.11
CA ASN A 183 10.96 -7.54 -0.73
C ASN A 183 10.58 -6.16 -0.22
N PHE A 184 11.11 -5.78 0.94
CA PHE A 184 10.89 -4.48 1.55
C PHE A 184 11.41 -3.35 0.65
N ALA A 185 12.56 -3.52 0.01
CA ALA A 185 13.10 -2.54 -0.92
C ALA A 185 12.16 -2.23 -2.10
N GLN A 186 11.43 -3.24 -2.61
CA GLN A 186 10.50 -3.03 -3.73
C GLN A 186 9.23 -2.30 -3.30
N ILE A 187 8.63 -2.67 -2.16
CA ILE A 187 7.46 -1.96 -1.65
C ILE A 187 7.82 -0.52 -1.23
N HIS A 188 9.02 -0.31 -0.69
CA HIS A 188 9.54 1.01 -0.39
C HIS A 188 9.72 1.86 -1.65
N ALA A 189 10.34 1.30 -2.70
CA ALA A 189 10.49 1.98 -3.99
C ALA A 189 9.12 2.35 -4.58
N TYR A 190 8.14 1.44 -4.58
CA TYR A 190 6.78 1.73 -5.02
C TYR A 190 6.15 2.92 -4.28
N THR A 191 6.30 2.96 -2.96
CA THR A 191 5.78 4.08 -2.16
C THR A 191 6.53 5.37 -2.46
N ALA A 192 7.87 5.36 -2.50
CA ALA A 192 8.68 6.54 -2.78
C ALA A 192 8.43 7.12 -4.19
N TYR A 193 8.27 6.27 -5.21
CA TYR A 193 7.89 6.69 -6.56
C TYR A 193 6.47 7.26 -6.61
N SER A 194 5.56 6.74 -5.79
CA SER A 194 4.20 7.29 -5.67
C SER A 194 4.19 8.71 -5.10
N THR A 195 5.26 9.16 -4.42
CA THR A 195 5.34 10.48 -3.78
C THR A 195 6.17 11.50 -4.56
N THR A 196 6.79 11.17 -5.70
CA THR A 196 7.82 12.00 -6.35
C THR A 196 7.29 13.22 -7.16
N ARG A 197 5.98 13.50 -7.16
CA ARG A 197 5.40 14.68 -7.87
C ARG A 197 4.38 15.48 -7.05
N VAL A 198 4.70 15.78 -5.79
CA VAL A 198 4.03 16.87 -5.04
C VAL A 198 4.89 18.15 -5.05
N GLN A 199 5.75 18.32 -6.06
CA GLN A 199 6.63 19.48 -6.25
C GLN A 199 6.17 20.33 -7.44
#